data_AF-A0A3P3Z843-F1
#
_entry.id   AF-A0A3P3Z843-F1
#
_cell.length_a   1.000
_cell.length_b   1.000
_cell.length_c   1.000
_cell.angle_alpha   90.00
_cell.angle_beta   90.00
_cell.angle_gamma   90.00
#
_symmetry.space_group_name_H-M   'P 1'
#
loop_
_entity.id
_entity.type
_entity.pdbx_description
1 polymer ?
#
loop_
_entity_poly.entity_id
_entity_poly.type
_entity_poly.pdbx_seq_one_letter_code
_entity_poly.pdbx_strand_id
1 'polypeptide(L)'
;MPACLPYYTGAMSFTLLHFLAWAFAFVATPTAQFQTPGHGCYTMWGYRTFCGNVPYDLTGDAAFGCARRTSTMRCGAAFGVMASGCGFAALVFAVLLNTQIQLPVIISFVLAAVCIPFTMISWACVASVYNMVMCGDRFGSKYPYTAGFVLMVASWGLEIIAVSILACTNWTRPPREEVDIAVSKD
;
A
#
# COMPACT_ATOMS: atom_id res chain seq x y z
N MET A 1 14.90 -5.03 32.28
CA MET A 1 15.15 -3.71 31.66
C MET A 1 15.61 -3.73 30.19
N PRO A 2 16.47 -4.65 29.68
CA PRO A 2 16.98 -4.53 28.30
C PRO A 2 15.98 -4.89 27.19
N ALA A 3 14.88 -5.59 27.48
CA ALA A 3 13.90 -6.02 26.48
C ALA A 3 12.77 -5.00 26.18
N CYS A 4 12.52 -4.03 27.06
CA CYS A 4 11.44 -3.04 26.87
C CYS A 4 11.80 -1.97 25.83
N LEU A 5 13.04 -1.47 25.85
CA LEU A 5 13.53 -0.46 24.90
C LEU A 5 13.47 -0.92 23.42
N PRO A 6 13.95 -2.12 23.04
CA PRO A 6 13.88 -2.58 21.65
C PRO A 6 12.44 -2.83 21.19
N TYR A 7 11.55 -3.27 22.09
CA TYR A 7 10.14 -3.46 21.77
C TYR A 7 9.44 -2.13 21.43
N TYR A 8 9.56 -1.10 22.28
CA TYR A 8 8.96 0.21 22.03
C TYR A 8 9.55 0.89 20.78
N THR A 9 10.87 0.82 20.60
CA THR A 9 11.55 1.40 19.44
C THR A 9 11.07 0.75 18.13
N GLY A 10 10.90 -0.56 18.15
CA GLY A 10 10.45 -1.29 16.97
C GLY A 10 8.95 -1.11 16.68
N ALA A 11 8.09 -1.02 17.70
CA ALA A 11 6.67 -0.69 17.52
C ALA A 11 6.48 0.70 16.90
N MET A 12 7.23 1.71 17.38
CA MET A 12 7.23 3.06 16.79
C MET A 12 7.72 3.04 15.35
N SER A 13 8.82 2.34 15.08
CA SER A 13 9.39 2.21 13.73
C SER A 13 8.41 1.55 12.76
N PHE A 14 7.73 0.47 13.21
CA PHE A 14 6.66 -0.17 12.46
C PHE A 14 5.55 0.81 12.12
N THR A 15 5.03 1.56 13.10
CA THR A 15 3.93 2.51 12.87
C THR A 15 4.30 3.60 11.87
N LEU A 16 5.52 4.14 11.93
CA LEU A 16 5.99 5.17 10.99
C LEU A 16 6.11 4.63 9.56
N LEU A 17 6.72 3.46 9.40
CA LEU A 17 6.87 2.84 8.07
C LEU A 17 5.53 2.42 7.49
N HIS A 18 4.65 1.85 8.31
CA HIS A 18 3.29 1.48 7.94
C HIS A 18 2.48 2.72 7.51
N PHE A 19 2.62 3.84 8.21
CA PHE A 19 1.99 5.10 7.81
C PHE A 19 2.45 5.56 6.43
N LEU A 20 3.77 5.55 6.17
CA LEU A 20 4.31 5.93 4.86
C LEU A 20 3.86 4.96 3.76
N ALA A 21 3.89 3.65 4.03
CA ALA A 21 3.41 2.63 3.10
C ALA A 21 1.93 2.86 2.75
N TRP A 22 1.08 3.06 3.76
CA TRP A 22 -0.33 3.37 3.56
C TRP A 22 -0.55 4.68 2.79
N ALA A 23 0.13 5.76 3.18
CA ALA A 23 -0.01 7.06 2.51
C ALA A 23 0.38 6.99 1.03
N PHE A 24 1.46 6.26 0.73
CA PHE A 24 1.88 6.02 -0.65
C PHE A 24 0.84 5.20 -1.42
N ALA A 25 0.30 4.11 -0.88
CA ALA A 25 -0.77 3.35 -1.54
C ALA A 25 -2.03 4.20 -1.74
N PHE A 26 -2.42 4.98 -0.74
CA PHE A 26 -3.61 5.82 -0.77
C PHE A 26 -3.52 6.90 -1.85
N VAL A 27 -2.37 7.57 -1.97
CA VAL A 27 -2.14 8.58 -3.02
C VAL A 27 -1.88 7.94 -4.37
N ALA A 28 -1.11 6.85 -4.41
CA ALA A 28 -0.79 6.14 -5.65
C ALA A 28 -2.02 5.58 -6.33
N THR A 29 -3.01 5.11 -5.55
CA THR A 29 -4.26 4.54 -6.06
C THR A 29 -4.89 5.51 -7.07
N PRO A 30 -5.48 6.65 -6.69
CA PRO A 30 -6.14 7.57 -7.63
C PRO A 30 -5.21 8.30 -8.60
N THR A 31 -3.89 8.26 -8.37
CA THR A 31 -2.91 8.95 -9.21
C THR A 31 -2.76 8.27 -10.56
N ALA A 32 -2.38 9.06 -11.57
CA ALA A 32 -1.98 8.55 -12.87
C ALA A 32 -0.93 7.43 -12.72
N GLN A 33 -1.10 6.38 -13.51
CA GLN A 33 -0.17 5.26 -13.63
C GLN A 33 0.68 5.41 -14.89
N PHE A 34 0.08 5.91 -15.98
CA PHE A 34 0.75 6.17 -17.24
C PHE A 34 0.53 7.60 -17.72
N GLN A 35 1.49 8.16 -18.46
CA GLN A 35 1.44 9.49 -19.04
C GLN A 35 1.43 9.44 -20.55
N THR A 36 0.67 10.34 -21.18
CA THR A 36 0.73 10.55 -22.62
C THR A 36 1.67 11.69 -22.97
N PRO A 37 2.21 11.73 -24.20
CA PRO A 37 3.07 12.83 -24.65
C PRO A 37 2.39 14.21 -24.62
N GLY A 38 1.06 14.27 -24.65
CA GLY A 38 0.26 15.50 -24.77
C GLY A 38 -0.54 15.87 -23.52
N HIS A 39 0.11 15.89 -22.34
CA HIS A 39 -0.46 16.26 -21.03
C HIS A 39 -1.56 15.34 -20.45
N GLY A 40 -2.01 14.35 -21.22
CA GLY A 40 -2.97 13.37 -20.76
C GLY A 40 -2.34 12.30 -19.87
N CYS A 41 -3.19 11.58 -19.16
CA CYS A 41 -2.77 10.47 -18.33
C CYS A 41 -3.86 9.42 -18.15
N TYR A 42 -3.38 8.21 -17.86
CA TYR A 42 -4.20 7.07 -17.52
C TYR A 42 -4.04 6.76 -16.05
N THR A 43 -5.15 6.80 -15.34
CA THR A 43 -5.27 6.26 -13.99
C THR A 43 -5.80 4.83 -14.07
N MET A 44 -6.01 4.15 -12.94
CA MET A 44 -6.67 2.83 -12.95
C MET A 44 -8.18 2.90 -13.26
N TRP A 45 -8.79 4.09 -13.23
CA TRP A 45 -10.23 4.30 -13.44
C TRP A 45 -10.56 4.75 -14.87
N GLY A 46 -9.59 5.36 -15.57
CA GLY A 46 -9.80 5.91 -16.90
C GLY A 46 -8.74 6.91 -17.32
N TYR A 47 -9.05 7.61 -18.42
CA TYR A 47 -8.20 8.58 -19.08
C TYR A 47 -8.65 10.01 -18.78
N ARG A 48 -7.66 10.91 -18.70
CA ARG A 48 -7.85 12.35 -18.59
C ARG A 48 -6.95 13.03 -19.62
N THR A 49 -7.49 14.02 -20.31
CA THR A 49 -6.76 14.87 -21.27
C THR A 49 -5.81 15.80 -20.54
N PHE A 50 -6.19 16.23 -19.33
CA PHE A 50 -5.32 16.97 -18.42
C PHE A 50 -5.35 16.30 -17.04
N CYS A 51 -4.19 15.93 -16.51
CA CYS A 51 -4.10 15.20 -15.24
C CYS A 51 -4.63 15.96 -14.02
N GLY A 52 -4.66 17.29 -14.08
CA GLY A 52 -5.23 18.13 -13.02
C GLY A 52 -6.75 18.14 -12.95
N ASN A 53 -7.45 17.66 -13.99
CA ASN A 53 -8.91 17.65 -14.00
C ASN A 53 -9.45 16.52 -13.11
N VAL A 54 -10.52 16.83 -12.37
CA VAL A 54 -11.26 15.85 -11.57
C VAL A 54 -12.09 14.88 -12.45
N PRO A 55 -12.88 15.34 -13.44
CA PRO A 55 -13.67 14.44 -14.27
C PRO A 55 -12.78 13.63 -15.24
N TYR A 56 -13.20 12.40 -15.50
CA TYR A 56 -12.61 11.55 -16.54
C TYR A 56 -13.24 11.86 -17.89
N ASP A 57 -12.41 12.02 -18.92
CA ASP A 57 -12.89 12.19 -20.29
C ASP A 57 -13.35 10.87 -20.89
N LEU A 58 -12.63 9.79 -20.59
CA LEU A 58 -12.95 8.44 -21.04
C LEU A 58 -12.81 7.46 -19.87
N THR A 59 -13.69 6.47 -19.83
CA THR A 59 -13.65 5.37 -18.86
C THR A 59 -13.90 4.03 -19.55
N GLY A 60 -13.56 2.94 -18.87
CA GLY A 60 -13.78 1.59 -19.41
C GLY A 60 -13.03 1.34 -20.72
N ASP A 61 -13.68 0.62 -21.64
CA ASP A 61 -13.08 0.21 -22.91
C ASP A 61 -12.79 1.39 -23.84
N ALA A 62 -13.51 2.50 -23.69
CA ALA A 62 -13.21 3.73 -24.43
C ALA A 62 -11.86 4.34 -24.02
N ALA A 63 -11.44 4.17 -22.75
CA ALA A 63 -10.14 4.62 -22.29
C ALA A 63 -9.02 3.62 -22.62
N PHE A 64 -9.27 2.33 -22.40
CA PHE A 64 -8.23 1.30 -22.47
C PHE A 64 -8.19 0.52 -23.79
N GLY A 65 -9.14 0.76 -24.69
CA GLY A 65 -9.22 0.17 -26.04
C GLY A 65 -9.81 -1.24 -26.09
N CYS A 66 -9.75 -2.03 -25.01
CA CYS A 66 -10.43 -3.32 -24.96
C CYS A 66 -10.74 -3.81 -23.54
N ALA A 67 -11.75 -4.69 -23.43
CA ALA A 67 -12.24 -5.27 -22.18
C ALA A 67 -11.16 -5.95 -21.33
N ARG A 68 -10.18 -6.61 -21.96
CA ARG A 68 -9.09 -7.27 -21.22
C ARG A 68 -8.25 -6.25 -20.45
N ARG A 69 -7.83 -5.17 -21.10
CA ARG A 69 -7.04 -4.11 -20.47
C ARG A 69 -7.84 -3.38 -19.39
N THR A 70 -9.10 -3.06 -19.69
CA THR A 70 -10.03 -2.46 -18.72
C THR A 70 -10.20 -3.33 -17.47
N SER A 71 -10.43 -4.63 -17.65
CA SER A 71 -10.62 -5.56 -16.53
C SER A 71 -9.36 -5.65 -15.66
N THR A 72 -8.17 -5.72 -16.27
CA THR A 72 -6.91 -5.71 -15.52
C THR A 72 -6.71 -4.41 -14.73
N MET A 73 -6.97 -3.24 -15.32
CA MET A 73 -6.87 -1.96 -14.60
C MET A 73 -7.89 -1.84 -13.47
N ARG A 74 -9.14 -2.29 -13.68
CA ARG A 74 -10.18 -2.34 -12.64
C ARG A 74 -9.81 -3.28 -11.49
N CYS A 75 -9.22 -4.43 -11.80
CA CYS A 75 -8.67 -5.33 -10.79
C CYS A 75 -7.61 -4.60 -9.95
N GLY A 76 -6.65 -3.94 -10.61
CA GLY A 76 -5.63 -3.14 -9.95
C GLY A 76 -6.22 -2.06 -9.01
N ALA A 77 -7.24 -1.34 -9.49
CA ALA A 77 -7.96 -0.33 -8.72
C ALA A 77 -8.65 -0.92 -7.48
N ALA A 78 -9.36 -2.05 -7.63
CA ALA A 78 -10.07 -2.70 -6.54
C ALA A 78 -9.11 -3.12 -5.42
N PHE A 79 -7.99 -3.75 -5.77
CA PHE A 79 -6.97 -4.13 -4.80
C PHE A 79 -6.26 -2.93 -4.17
N GLY A 80 -6.06 -1.83 -4.90
CA GLY A 80 -5.54 -0.57 -4.33
C GLY A 80 -6.48 0.05 -3.30
N VAL A 81 -7.79 0.03 -3.56
CA VAL A 81 -8.82 0.49 -2.60
C VAL A 81 -8.87 -0.42 -1.37
N MET A 82 -8.83 -1.74 -1.55
CA MET A 82 -8.78 -2.69 -0.43
C MET A 82 -7.51 -2.49 0.42
N ALA A 83 -6.35 -2.34 -0.21
CA ALA A 83 -5.11 -2.01 0.49
C ALA A 83 -5.20 -0.70 1.27
N SER A 84 -5.82 0.34 0.70
CA SER A 84 -6.01 1.63 1.37
C SER A 84 -6.92 1.52 2.61
N GLY A 85 -8.04 0.79 2.49
CA GLY A 85 -8.98 0.58 3.60
C GLY A 85 -8.40 -0.30 4.70
N CYS A 86 -7.87 -1.48 4.35
CA CYS A 86 -7.21 -2.38 5.30
C CYS A 86 -5.98 -1.75 5.94
N GLY A 87 -5.17 -1.04 5.15
CA GLY A 87 -3.98 -0.35 5.63
C GLY A 87 -4.30 0.78 6.61
N PHE A 88 -5.40 1.51 6.41
CA PHE A 88 -5.86 2.51 7.37
C PHE A 88 -6.32 1.87 8.69
N ALA A 89 -7.10 0.78 8.61
CA ALA A 89 -7.48 0.03 9.81
C ALA A 89 -6.24 -0.49 10.56
N ALA A 90 -5.28 -1.08 9.84
CA ALA A 90 -4.00 -1.52 10.39
C ALA A 90 -3.23 -0.37 11.06
N LEU A 91 -3.23 0.82 10.44
CA LEU A 91 -2.59 2.01 10.99
C LEU A 91 -3.22 2.44 12.32
N VAL A 92 -4.55 2.41 12.45
CA VAL A 92 -5.24 2.70 13.71
C VAL A 92 -4.78 1.72 14.79
N PHE A 93 -4.74 0.41 14.50
CA PHE A 93 -4.22 -0.57 15.45
C PHE A 93 -2.74 -0.39 15.76
N ALA A 94 -1.92 -0.01 14.78
CA ALA A 94 -0.50 0.30 14.96
C ALA A 94 -0.30 1.51 15.89
N VAL A 95 -1.12 2.55 15.77
CA VAL A 95 -1.08 3.69 16.70
C VAL A 95 -1.52 3.26 18.11
N LEU A 96 -2.60 2.47 18.22
CA LEU A 96 -3.08 1.96 19.50
C LEU A 96 -2.04 1.05 20.20
N LEU A 97 -1.22 0.32 19.46
CA LEU A 97 -0.10 -0.47 19.97
C LEU A 97 0.97 0.35 20.69
N ASN A 98 1.09 1.64 20.37
CA ASN A 98 1.99 2.56 21.06
C ASN A 98 1.35 3.20 22.31
N THR A 99 0.07 2.94 22.58
CA THR A 99 -0.62 3.39 23.79
C THR A 99 -0.57 2.33 24.89
N GLN A 100 -0.93 2.69 26.12
CA GLN A 100 -1.01 1.78 27.26
C GLN A 100 -2.18 0.77 27.17
N ILE A 101 -2.93 0.75 26.06
CA ILE A 101 -4.07 -0.14 25.87
C ILE A 101 -3.57 -1.54 25.47
N GLN A 102 -4.00 -2.56 26.22
CA GLN A 102 -3.62 -3.96 26.01
C GLN A 102 -4.34 -4.57 24.80
N LEU A 103 -3.90 -4.22 23.59
CA LEU A 103 -4.36 -4.85 22.35
C LEU A 103 -3.41 -5.98 21.92
N PRO A 104 -3.95 -7.08 21.37
CA PRO A 104 -3.12 -8.16 20.85
C PRO A 104 -2.41 -7.70 19.56
N VAL A 105 -1.08 -7.70 19.59
CA VAL A 105 -0.20 -7.30 18.47
C VAL A 105 -0.50 -8.09 17.18
N ILE A 106 -0.99 -9.31 17.33
CA ILE A 106 -1.38 -10.21 16.24
C ILE A 106 -2.39 -9.54 15.30
N ILE A 107 -3.32 -8.71 15.81
CA ILE A 107 -4.32 -8.05 14.96
C ILE A 107 -3.64 -7.09 13.97
N SER A 108 -2.76 -6.22 14.46
CA SER A 108 -2.03 -5.29 13.59
C SER A 108 -1.10 -6.01 12.64
N PHE A 109 -0.46 -7.09 13.09
CA PHE A 109 0.40 -7.91 12.25
C PHE A 109 -0.36 -8.54 11.09
N VAL A 110 -1.51 -9.17 11.35
CA VAL A 110 -2.33 -9.81 10.31
C VAL A 110 -2.87 -8.78 9.33
N LEU A 111 -3.38 -7.64 9.81
CA LEU A 111 -3.92 -6.61 8.94
C LEU A 111 -2.84 -5.98 8.02
N ALA A 112 -1.66 -5.71 8.54
CA ALA A 112 -0.53 -5.23 7.73
C ALA A 112 -0.05 -6.30 6.74
N ALA A 113 0.08 -7.57 7.18
CA ALA A 113 0.49 -8.66 6.30
C ALA A 113 -0.49 -8.89 5.14
N VAL A 114 -1.80 -8.69 5.34
CA VAL A 114 -2.82 -8.77 4.27
C VAL A 114 -2.69 -7.62 3.26
N CYS A 115 -2.14 -6.47 3.65
CA CYS A 115 -1.91 -5.35 2.73
C CYS A 115 -0.82 -5.67 1.69
N ILE A 116 0.13 -6.56 2.01
CA ILE A 116 1.21 -6.98 1.10
C ILE A 116 0.66 -7.59 -0.21
N PRO A 117 -0.17 -8.66 -0.20
CA PRO A 117 -0.70 -9.21 -1.45
C PRO A 117 -1.66 -8.23 -2.15
N PHE A 118 -2.42 -7.41 -1.42
CA PHE A 118 -3.32 -6.43 -2.05
C PHE A 118 -2.55 -5.36 -2.83
N THR A 119 -1.55 -4.73 -2.21
CA THR A 119 -0.70 -3.75 -2.90
C THR A 119 0.09 -4.41 -4.03
N MET A 120 0.60 -5.63 -3.83
CA MET A 120 1.27 -6.41 -4.88
C MET A 120 0.40 -6.60 -6.11
N ILE A 121 -0.83 -7.10 -5.93
CA ILE A 121 -1.76 -7.33 -7.05
C ILE A 121 -2.09 -6.00 -7.74
N SER A 122 -2.27 -4.92 -6.97
CA SER A 122 -2.60 -3.60 -7.51
C SER A 122 -1.56 -3.11 -8.53
N TRP A 123 -0.29 -3.05 -8.16
CA TRP A 123 0.75 -2.60 -9.09
C TRP A 123 1.12 -3.67 -10.12
N ALA A 124 1.01 -4.96 -9.81
CA ALA A 124 1.25 -6.03 -10.77
C ALA A 124 0.25 -6.00 -11.94
N CYS A 125 -1.02 -5.64 -11.70
CA CYS A 125 -2.00 -5.41 -12.75
C CYS A 125 -1.57 -4.29 -13.71
N VAL A 126 -1.10 -3.16 -13.17
CA VAL A 126 -0.56 -2.05 -13.96
C VAL A 126 0.66 -2.49 -14.76
N ALA A 127 1.58 -3.21 -14.12
CA ALA A 127 2.78 -3.73 -14.77
C ALA A 127 2.46 -4.75 -15.88
N SER A 128 1.42 -5.55 -15.71
CA SER A 128 0.92 -6.49 -16.73
C SER A 128 0.42 -5.73 -17.96
N VAL A 129 -0.37 -4.67 -17.77
CA VAL A 129 -0.86 -3.82 -18.88
C VAL A 129 0.29 -3.18 -19.65
N TYR A 130 1.34 -2.75 -18.95
CA TYR A 130 2.51 -2.12 -19.57
C TYR A 130 3.29 -3.09 -20.46
N ASN A 131 3.58 -4.29 -19.96
CA ASN A 131 4.52 -5.23 -20.59
C ASN A 131 3.88 -6.22 -21.55
N MET A 132 2.65 -6.65 -21.28
CA MET A 132 1.97 -7.67 -22.08
C MET A 132 1.31 -7.06 -23.32
N VAL A 133 1.26 -7.83 -24.40
CA VAL A 133 0.47 -7.45 -25.58
C VAL A 133 -1.01 -7.65 -25.23
N MET A 134 -1.73 -6.54 -25.08
CA MET A 134 -3.16 -6.52 -24.83
C MET A 134 -3.81 -5.68 -25.93
N CYS A 135 -4.93 -6.12 -26.48
CA CYS A 135 -5.61 -5.39 -27.56
C CYS A 135 -4.75 -5.21 -28.85
N GLY A 136 -3.79 -6.11 -29.10
CA GLY A 136 -2.93 -6.09 -30.29
C GLY A 136 -1.64 -5.28 -30.16
N ASP A 137 -1.47 -4.49 -29.09
CA ASP A 137 -0.25 -3.72 -28.81
C ASP A 137 0.19 -3.77 -27.34
N ARG A 138 1.43 -3.35 -27.08
CA ARG A 138 1.94 -3.17 -25.71
C ARG A 138 1.62 -1.75 -25.27
N PHE A 139 0.97 -1.58 -24.11
CA PHE A 139 0.63 -0.25 -23.64
C PHE A 139 1.88 0.59 -23.33
N GLY A 140 2.92 -0.06 -22.80
CA GLY A 140 4.18 0.57 -22.44
C GLY A 140 5.03 1.05 -23.62
N SER A 141 4.72 0.68 -24.87
CA SER A 141 5.43 1.25 -26.03
C SER A 141 4.99 2.68 -26.34
N LYS A 142 3.79 3.07 -25.89
CA LYS A 142 3.20 4.39 -26.13
C LYS A 142 3.18 5.27 -24.88
N TYR A 143 3.02 4.65 -23.71
CA TYR A 143 2.75 5.37 -22.47
C TYR A 143 3.71 4.94 -21.35
N PRO A 144 4.72 5.75 -20.99
CA PRO A 144 5.62 5.46 -19.89
C PRO A 144 4.91 5.49 -18.53
N TYR A 145 5.53 4.83 -17.54
CA TYR A 145 5.10 4.91 -16.15
C TYR A 145 5.26 6.33 -15.59
N THR A 146 4.48 6.60 -14.54
CA THR A 146 4.50 7.86 -13.80
C THR A 146 4.77 7.64 -12.32
N ALA A 147 4.86 8.73 -11.56
CA ALA A 147 5.08 8.68 -10.12
C ALA A 147 4.06 7.82 -9.37
N GLY A 148 2.79 7.76 -9.81
CA GLY A 148 1.77 6.93 -9.15
C GLY A 148 2.13 5.45 -9.14
N PHE A 149 2.72 4.93 -10.22
CA PHE A 149 3.18 3.54 -10.25
C PHE A 149 4.33 3.31 -9.26
N VAL A 150 5.33 4.19 -9.27
CA VAL A 150 6.50 4.07 -8.38
C VAL A 150 6.10 4.18 -6.91
N LEU A 151 5.17 5.08 -6.58
CA LEU A 151 4.63 5.22 -5.23
C LEU A 151 3.91 3.93 -4.78
N MET A 152 3.17 3.25 -5.65
CA MET A 152 2.52 1.98 -5.31
C MET A 152 3.55 0.86 -5.05
N VAL A 153 4.62 0.79 -5.85
CA VAL A 153 5.71 -0.18 -5.64
C VAL A 153 6.49 0.13 -4.37
N ALA A 154 6.77 1.41 -4.11
CA ALA A 154 7.43 1.87 -2.89
C ALA A 154 6.60 1.54 -1.63
N SER A 155 5.28 1.75 -1.71
CA SER A 155 4.33 1.34 -0.67
C SER A 155 4.47 -0.14 -0.32
N TRP A 156 4.42 -1.02 -1.33
CA TRP A 156 4.57 -2.47 -1.15
C TRP A 156 5.91 -2.84 -0.49
N GLY A 157 7.00 -2.21 -0.92
CA GLY A 157 8.33 -2.44 -0.33
C GLY A 157 8.42 -1.99 1.13
N LEU A 158 7.88 -0.81 1.45
CA LEU A 158 7.84 -0.30 2.83
C LEU A 158 6.98 -1.18 3.74
N GLU A 159 5.86 -1.71 3.24
CA GLU A 159 4.99 -2.63 3.99
C GLU A 159 5.72 -3.91 4.39
N ILE A 160 6.52 -4.50 3.48
CA ILE A 160 7.34 -5.68 3.78
C ILE A 160 8.34 -5.37 4.91
N ILE A 161 9.01 -4.22 4.84
CA ILE A 161 9.99 -3.81 5.85
C ILE A 161 9.29 -3.60 7.19
N ALA A 162 8.14 -2.92 7.20
CA ALA A 162 7.34 -2.67 8.40
C ALA A 162 6.91 -3.99 9.07
N VAL A 163 6.30 -4.91 8.31
CA VAL A 163 5.87 -6.21 8.82
C VAL A 163 7.05 -7.03 9.34
N SER A 164 8.21 -6.96 8.67
CA SER A 164 9.44 -7.65 9.10
C SER A 164 9.94 -7.11 10.45
N ILE A 165 9.93 -5.79 10.64
CA ILE A 165 10.29 -5.16 11.93
C ILE A 165 9.33 -5.62 13.02
N LEU A 166 8.01 -5.60 12.76
CA LEU A 166 7.01 -6.02 13.75
C LEU A 166 7.15 -7.50 14.12
N ALA A 167 7.49 -8.36 13.15
CA ALA A 167 7.79 -9.78 13.39
C ALA A 167 9.01 -9.95 14.31
N CYS A 168 10.11 -9.25 14.03
CA CYS A 168 11.31 -9.28 14.86
C CYS A 168 11.04 -8.76 16.28
N THR A 169 10.24 -7.69 16.43
CA THR A 169 9.94 -7.12 17.75
C THR A 169 9.04 -8.03 18.58
N ASN A 170 8.12 -8.75 17.94
CA ASN A 170 7.28 -9.73 18.62
C ASN A 170 8.08 -10.91 19.15
N TRP A 171 9.15 -11.32 18.45
CA TRP A 171 10.07 -12.33 18.93
C TRP A 171 10.78 -11.91 20.23
N THR A 172 11.08 -10.62 20.37
CA THR A 172 11.76 -10.05 21.54
C THR A 172 10.83 -9.63 22.67
N ARG A 173 9.53 -9.96 22.61
CA ARG A 173 8.55 -9.51 23.60
C ARG A 173 8.85 -10.14 24.97
N PRO A 174 9.09 -9.33 26.04
CA PRO A 174 9.33 -9.89 27.37
C PRO A 174 8.07 -10.58 27.92
N PRO A 175 8.22 -11.65 28.72
CA PRO A 175 7.09 -12.30 29.38
C PRO A 175 6.38 -11.33 30.35
N ARG A 176 5.06 -11.48 30.50
CA ARG A 176 4.18 -10.57 31.26
C ARG A 176 4.68 -10.25 32.68
N GLU A 177 5.26 -11.25 33.35
CA GLU A 177 5.74 -11.12 34.74
C GLU A 177 6.83 -10.05 34.90
N GLU A 178 7.72 -9.86 33.91
CA GLU A 178 8.77 -8.84 33.99
C GLU A 178 8.21 -7.41 33.84
N VAL A 179 7.10 -7.26 33.12
CA VAL A 179 6.43 -5.98 32.91
C VAL A 179 5.73 -5.53 34.19
N ASP A 180 5.04 -6.43 34.88
CA ASP A 180 4.36 -6.13 36.14
C ASP A 180 5.36 -5.79 37.26
N ILE A 181 6.54 -6.41 37.26
CA ILE A 181 7.63 -6.10 38.20
C ILE A 181 8.27 -4.73 37.90
N ALA A 182 8.30 -4.30 36.64
CA ALA A 182 8.80 -2.98 36.28
C ALA A 182 7.80 -1.88 36.66
N VAL A 183 6.52 -2.07 36.37
CA VAL A 183 5.44 -1.11 36.69
C VAL A 183 5.23 -0.98 38.21
N SER A 184 5.49 -2.03 39.00
CA SER A 184 5.41 -1.95 40.47
C SER A 184 6.61 -1.28 41.14
N LYS A 185 7.68 -0.99 40.38
CA LYS A 185 8.89 -0.32 40.88
C LYS A 185 8.98 1.16 40.51
N ASP A 186 8.05 1.65 39.68
CA ASP A 186 7.84 3.07 39.37
C ASP A 186 6.62 3.60 40.16
#